data_AF-A0A3A8J7B3-F1
#
_entry.id   AF-A0A3A8J7B3-F1
#
_cell.length_a   1.000
_cell.length_b   1.000
_cell.length_c   1.000
_cell.angle_alpha   90.00
_cell.angle_beta   90.00
_cell.angle_gamma   90.00
#
_symmetry.space_group_name_H-M   'P 1'
#
loop_
_entity.id
_entity.type
_entity.pdbx_description
1 polymer ?
#
loop_
_entity_poly.entity_id
_entity_poly.type
_entity_poly.pdbx_seq_one_letter_code
_entity_poly.pdbx_strand_id
1 'polypeptide(L)'
;MPDAIEALNALKERLSREQGLPLRAVSVTPVREEDLRLLEDALGPLLPNAYLQFITRHGLFVATDASGYERARMLSPSEVLERHEWYKEFVEEDSFGEEDDEREAALRELEVRRRLIPFQYIADSSVHDFYSFDTGLRRDEGMLILKAYHDDYDLAPWLLDEAPDTSGCTFDFDEHLNQVIRALL
;
A
#
# COMPACT_ATOMS: atom_id res chain seq x y z
N MET A 1 6.95 -15.63 11.65
CA MET A 1 7.05 -14.27 12.22
C MET A 1 5.80 -14.02 13.05
N PRO A 2 5.79 -13.12 14.05
CA PRO A 2 4.54 -12.73 14.72
C PRO A 2 3.56 -12.20 13.68
N ASP A 3 2.26 -12.41 13.89
CA ASP A 3 1.24 -11.83 13.01
C ASP A 3 1.25 -10.29 13.13
N ALA A 4 0.66 -9.57 12.17
CA ALA A 4 0.72 -8.10 12.18
C ALA A 4 0.09 -7.48 13.45
N ILE A 5 -0.91 -8.13 14.03
CA ILE A 5 -1.59 -7.61 15.22
C ILE A 5 -0.77 -7.81 16.50
N GLU A 6 -0.05 -8.92 16.63
CA GLU A 6 0.92 -9.17 17.70
C GLU A 6 2.04 -8.14 17.66
N ALA A 7 2.61 -7.88 16.47
CA ALA A 7 3.64 -6.86 16.28
C ALA A 7 3.12 -5.47 16.66
N LEU A 8 1.88 -5.15 16.27
CA LEU A 8 1.23 -3.89 16.60
C LEU A 8 0.98 -3.73 18.10
N ASN A 9 0.51 -4.79 18.76
CA ASN A 9 0.26 -4.79 20.20
C ASN A 9 1.57 -4.64 20.99
N ALA A 10 2.63 -5.31 20.56
CA ALA A 10 3.97 -5.13 21.14
C ALA A 10 4.48 -3.69 20.98
N LEU A 11 4.24 -3.05 19.84
CA LEU A 11 4.58 -1.65 19.61
C LEU A 11 3.80 -0.71 20.55
N LYS A 12 2.49 -0.91 20.71
CA LYS A 12 1.66 -0.14 21.65
C LYS A 12 2.13 -0.28 23.09
N GLU A 13 2.45 -1.51 23.52
CA GLU A 13 2.97 -1.78 24.85
C GLU A 13 4.31 -1.07 25.09
N ARG A 14 5.20 -1.10 24.10
CA ARG A 14 6.49 -0.41 24.14
C ARG A 14 6.34 1.11 24.27
N LEU A 15 5.45 1.70 23.46
CA LEU A 15 5.12 3.14 23.52
C LEU A 15 4.55 3.57 24.88
N SER A 16 3.89 2.66 25.61
CA SER A 16 3.39 2.95 26.97
C SER A 16 4.48 3.03 28.04
N ARG A 17 5.66 2.45 27.77
CA ARG A 17 6.75 2.28 28.76
C ARG A 17 7.97 3.14 28.46
N GLU A 18 8.31 3.31 27.18
CA GLU A 18 9.49 4.04 26.72
C GLU A 18 9.14 5.48 26.34
N GLN A 19 9.96 6.43 26.80
CA GLN A 19 9.89 7.83 26.38
C GLN A 19 11.01 8.13 25.39
N GLY A 20 10.79 9.07 24.46
CA GLY A 20 11.80 9.49 23.49
C GLY A 20 11.91 8.60 22.24
N LEU A 21 10.94 7.72 22.01
CA LEU A 21 10.82 7.01 20.74
C LEU A 21 10.50 8.00 19.59
N PRO A 22 10.95 7.72 18.35
CA PRO A 22 10.58 8.53 17.19
C PRO A 22 9.05 8.59 16.99
N LEU A 23 8.37 7.50 17.33
CA LEU A 23 6.92 7.41 17.34
C LEU A 23 6.31 8.00 18.61
N ARG A 24 5.20 8.71 18.43
CA ARG A 24 4.35 9.23 19.51
C ARG A 24 3.18 8.31 19.80
N ALA A 25 2.50 7.85 18.76
CA ALA A 25 1.26 7.11 18.92
C ALA A 25 1.03 6.16 17.75
N VAL A 26 0.31 5.08 18.07
CA VAL A 26 -0.14 4.10 17.11
C VAL A 26 -1.59 3.76 17.42
N SER A 27 -2.44 3.82 16.41
CA SER A 27 -3.87 3.56 16.53
C SER A 27 -4.35 2.57 15.49
N VAL A 28 -5.49 1.95 15.79
CA VAL A 28 -6.30 1.27 14.80
C VAL A 28 -7.70 1.86 14.83
N THR A 29 -8.23 2.18 13.65
CA THR A 29 -9.55 2.78 13.49
C THR A 29 -10.50 1.74 12.91
N PRO A 30 -11.60 1.37 13.60
CA PRO A 30 -12.57 0.44 13.06
C PRO A 30 -13.11 0.89 11.70
N VAL A 31 -13.21 -0.06 10.76
CA VAL A 31 -13.81 0.17 9.47
C VAL A 31 -15.33 0.03 9.59
N ARG A 32 -16.09 0.93 8.94
CA ARG A 32 -17.55 0.81 8.91
C ARG A 32 -17.94 -0.35 8.01
N GLU A 33 -18.98 -1.09 8.41
CA GLU A 33 -19.46 -2.24 7.66
C GLU A 33 -19.91 -1.87 6.23
N GLU A 34 -20.50 -0.68 6.05
CA GLU A 34 -20.88 -0.16 4.74
C GLU A 34 -19.67 0.06 3.81
N ASP A 35 -18.59 0.66 4.32
CA ASP A 35 -17.37 0.93 3.56
C ASP A 35 -16.65 -0.39 3.21
N LEU A 36 -16.64 -1.35 4.13
CA LEU A 36 -16.06 -2.68 3.89
C LEU A 36 -16.82 -3.42 2.79
N ARG A 37 -18.17 -3.42 2.83
CA ARG A 37 -18.99 -4.07 1.80
C ARG A 37 -18.76 -3.47 0.43
N LEU A 38 -18.66 -2.14 0.32
CA LEU A 38 -18.36 -1.47 -0.95
C LEU A 38 -17.01 -1.92 -1.52
N LEU A 39 -15.99 -2.04 -0.67
CA LEU A 39 -14.67 -2.52 -1.08
C LEU A 39 -14.70 -4.00 -1.49
N GLU A 40 -15.39 -4.85 -0.72
CA GLU A 40 -15.52 -6.28 -1.05
C GLU A 40 -16.28 -6.51 -2.35
N ASP A 41 -17.37 -5.76 -2.59
CA ASP A 41 -18.16 -5.86 -3.82
C ASP A 41 -17.35 -5.43 -5.05
N ALA A 42 -16.51 -4.40 -4.91
CA ALA A 42 -15.72 -3.86 -6.02
C ALA A 42 -14.40 -4.62 -6.27
N LEU A 43 -13.66 -4.95 -5.21
CA LEU A 43 -12.29 -5.45 -5.27
C LEU A 43 -12.06 -6.73 -4.45
N GLY A 44 -13.05 -7.25 -3.74
CA GLY A 44 -12.90 -8.39 -2.82
C GLY A 44 -12.16 -9.61 -3.41
N PRO A 45 -12.52 -10.09 -4.62
CA PRO A 45 -11.80 -11.20 -5.27
C PRO A 45 -10.33 -10.92 -5.61
N LEU A 46 -9.95 -9.63 -5.62
CA LEU A 46 -8.63 -9.13 -5.95
C LEU A 46 -7.83 -8.72 -4.71
N LEU A 47 -8.40 -8.77 -3.51
CA LEU A 47 -7.71 -8.38 -2.28
C LEU A 47 -7.16 -9.61 -1.55
N PRO A 48 -5.97 -9.51 -0.91
CA PRO A 48 -5.49 -10.59 -0.05
C PRO A 48 -6.45 -10.85 1.12
N ASN A 49 -6.74 -12.12 1.37
CA ASN A 49 -7.62 -12.52 2.48
C ASN A 49 -7.07 -12.06 3.85
N ALA A 50 -5.73 -12.09 4.03
CA ALA A 50 -5.09 -11.59 5.25
C ALA A 50 -5.36 -10.09 5.48
N TYR A 51 -5.30 -9.28 4.42
CA TYR A 51 -5.63 -7.85 4.48
C TYR A 51 -7.09 -7.64 4.88
N LEU A 52 -8.03 -8.32 4.21
CA LEU A 52 -9.46 -8.24 4.52
C LEU A 52 -9.72 -8.63 5.97
N GLN A 53 -9.23 -9.78 6.41
CA GLN A 53 -9.37 -10.24 7.80
C GLN A 53 -8.80 -9.25 8.81
N PHE A 54 -7.65 -8.64 8.52
CA PHE A 54 -7.04 -7.64 9.38
C PHE A 54 -7.93 -6.40 9.53
N ILE A 55 -8.35 -5.79 8.41
CA ILE A 55 -9.15 -4.55 8.48
C ILE A 55 -10.54 -4.80 9.06
N THR A 56 -11.14 -5.98 8.83
CA THR A 56 -12.42 -6.37 9.42
C THR A 56 -12.32 -6.56 10.93
N ARG A 57 -11.26 -7.21 11.41
CA ARG A 57 -11.13 -7.59 12.82
C ARG A 57 -10.49 -6.50 13.69
N HIS A 58 -9.56 -5.74 13.14
CA HIS A 58 -8.70 -4.83 13.88
C HIS A 58 -8.85 -3.38 13.45
N GLY A 59 -9.24 -3.12 12.20
CA GLY A 59 -9.36 -1.78 11.65
C GLY A 59 -8.08 -1.30 10.96
N LEU A 60 -8.07 -0.02 10.61
CA LEU A 60 -7.01 0.63 9.83
C LEU A 60 -5.88 1.10 10.74
N PHE A 61 -4.66 0.65 10.45
CA PHE A 61 -3.45 1.04 11.19
C PHE A 61 -2.98 2.45 10.80
N VAL A 62 -2.65 3.24 11.82
CA VAL A 62 -1.96 4.54 11.68
C VAL A 62 -0.88 4.66 12.74
N ALA A 63 0.29 5.17 12.36
CA ALA A 63 1.38 5.53 13.23
C ALA A 63 1.77 7.01 13.03
N THR A 64 1.97 7.74 14.13
CA THR A 64 2.36 9.16 14.11
C THR A 64 3.63 9.40 14.91
N ASP A 65 4.48 10.30 14.44
CA ASP A 65 5.71 10.69 15.15
C ASP A 65 5.47 11.76 16.23
N ALA A 66 6.55 12.10 16.96
CA ALA A 66 6.56 13.14 18.00
C ALA A 66 6.04 14.49 17.51
N SER A 67 6.25 14.82 16.24
CA SER A 67 5.81 16.06 15.60
C SER A 67 4.36 16.00 15.11
N GLY A 68 3.72 14.83 15.16
CA GLY A 68 2.35 14.60 14.71
C GLY A 68 2.23 14.25 13.23
N TYR A 69 3.34 13.99 12.54
CA TYR A 69 3.32 13.52 11.16
C TYR A 69 3.00 12.02 11.12
N GLU A 70 2.17 11.63 10.16
CA GLU A 70 1.89 10.23 9.88
C GLU A 70 3.17 9.58 9.31
N ARG A 71 3.60 8.47 9.91
CA ARG A 71 4.78 7.69 9.49
C ARG A 71 4.41 6.37 8.82
N ALA A 72 3.17 5.94 9.02
CA ALA A 72 2.54 4.89 8.25
C ALA A 72 1.02 5.04 8.42
N ARG A 73 0.27 4.95 7.31
CA ARG A 73 -1.19 5.02 7.34
C ARG A 73 -1.79 4.11 6.28
N MET A 74 -2.65 3.20 6.71
CA MET A 74 -3.50 2.44 5.80
C MET A 74 -4.58 3.35 5.21
N LEU A 75 -4.91 3.12 3.94
CA LEU A 75 -6.04 3.75 3.27
C LEU A 75 -7.34 3.22 3.86
N SER A 76 -8.31 4.11 4.04
CA SER A 76 -9.69 3.70 4.24
C SER A 76 -10.24 3.00 3.00
N PRO A 77 -11.28 2.14 3.11
CA PRO A 77 -11.85 1.46 1.95
C PRO A 77 -12.25 2.41 0.82
N SER A 78 -12.83 3.56 1.17
CA SER A 78 -13.19 4.60 0.20
C SER A 78 -11.96 5.22 -0.47
N GLU A 79 -10.87 5.47 0.29
CA GLU A 79 -9.60 5.91 -0.29
C GLU A 79 -8.97 4.82 -1.19
N VAL A 80 -9.06 3.54 -0.84
CA VAL A 80 -8.57 2.45 -1.71
C VAL A 80 -9.26 2.51 -3.07
N LEU A 81 -10.60 2.64 -3.07
CA LEU A 81 -11.38 2.74 -4.30
C LEU A 81 -11.06 4.00 -5.09
N GLU A 82 -11.04 5.16 -4.42
CA GLU A 82 -10.70 6.45 -5.05
C GLU A 82 -9.32 6.41 -5.70
N ARG A 83 -8.32 5.89 -4.97
CA ARG A 83 -6.94 5.84 -5.47
C ARG A 83 -6.74 4.79 -6.54
N HIS A 84 -7.49 3.69 -6.50
CA HIS A 84 -7.49 2.70 -7.57
C HIS A 84 -8.09 3.24 -8.87
N GLU A 85 -9.14 4.06 -8.81
CA GLU A 85 -9.65 4.76 -9.99
C GLU A 85 -8.69 5.86 -10.45
N TRP A 86 -8.12 6.64 -9.53
CA TRP A 86 -7.11 7.65 -9.85
C TRP A 86 -5.89 7.08 -10.59
N TYR A 87 -5.44 5.87 -10.23
CA TYR A 87 -4.39 5.16 -10.98
C TYR A 87 -4.72 4.91 -12.45
N LYS A 88 -6.00 4.80 -12.81
CA LYS A 88 -6.45 4.64 -14.19
C LYS A 88 -6.53 5.98 -14.90
N GLU A 89 -7.07 6.99 -14.23
CA GLU A 89 -7.29 8.34 -14.78
C GLU A 89 -5.98 9.13 -14.94
N PHE A 90 -5.03 8.98 -14.01
CA PHE A 90 -3.76 9.72 -14.01
C PHE A 90 -2.96 9.54 -15.30
N VAL A 91 -3.02 8.35 -15.91
CA VAL A 91 -2.29 8.06 -17.15
C VAL A 91 -3.05 8.53 -18.40
N GLU A 92 -4.33 8.90 -18.27
CA GLU A 92 -5.21 9.31 -19.37
C GLU A 92 -5.22 10.84 -19.61
N GLU A 93 -4.84 11.68 -18.62
CA GLU A 93 -4.78 13.13 -18.75
C GLU A 93 -3.37 13.62 -19.12
N ASP A 94 -3.13 14.01 -20.38
CA ASP A 94 -2.01 14.85 -20.88
C ASP A 94 -0.58 14.56 -20.34
N SER A 95 -0.36 13.39 -19.76
CA SER A 95 0.85 13.09 -18.96
C SER A 95 2.02 12.62 -19.80
N PHE A 96 1.83 12.48 -21.11
CA PHE A 96 2.82 11.93 -22.04
C PHE A 96 2.91 12.83 -23.26
N GLY A 97 4.13 13.07 -23.71
CA GLY A 97 4.35 13.84 -24.93
C GLY A 97 3.88 13.08 -26.18
N GLU A 98 4.02 13.73 -27.33
CA GLU A 98 3.43 13.25 -28.59
C GLU A 98 4.29 12.18 -29.29
N GLU A 99 5.50 11.88 -28.79
CA GLU A 99 6.43 10.94 -29.40
C GLU A 99 5.96 9.47 -29.23
N ASP A 100 6.25 8.61 -30.21
CA ASP A 100 5.70 7.25 -30.27
C ASP A 100 6.16 6.36 -29.09
N ASP A 101 7.39 6.57 -28.62
CA ASP A 101 7.97 5.86 -27.47
C ASP A 101 7.41 6.34 -26.14
N GLU A 102 7.15 7.64 -25.98
CA GLU A 102 6.47 8.21 -24.82
C GLU A 102 5.04 7.67 -24.69
N ARG A 103 4.33 7.55 -25.82
CA ARG A 103 2.98 6.96 -25.88
C ARG A 103 2.99 5.47 -25.59
N GLU A 104 3.99 4.74 -26.05
CA GLU A 104 4.14 3.32 -25.73
C GLU A 104 4.44 3.10 -24.24
N ALA A 105 5.30 3.93 -23.65
CA ALA A 105 5.57 3.91 -22.21
C ALA A 105 4.31 4.21 -21.39
N ALA A 106 3.51 5.20 -21.81
CA ALA A 106 2.22 5.55 -21.20
C ALA A 106 1.25 4.37 -21.16
N LEU A 107 1.07 3.69 -22.30
CA LEU A 107 0.13 2.57 -22.41
C LEU A 107 0.55 1.41 -21.50
N ARG A 108 1.85 1.17 -21.38
CA ARG A 108 2.40 0.13 -20.49
C ARG A 108 2.24 0.51 -19.02
N GLU A 109 2.52 1.77 -18.68
CA GLU A 109 2.29 2.29 -17.32
C GLU A 109 0.81 2.17 -16.91
N LEU A 110 -0.12 2.49 -17.82
CA LEU A 110 -1.55 2.32 -17.59
C LEU A 110 -1.92 0.85 -17.36
N GLU A 111 -1.34 -0.08 -18.12
CA GLU A 111 -1.55 -1.52 -17.92
C GLU A 111 -1.09 -1.97 -16.52
N VAL A 112 0.05 -1.47 -16.06
CA VAL A 112 0.55 -1.74 -14.70
C VAL A 112 -0.36 -1.10 -13.65
N ARG A 113 -0.68 0.18 -13.78
CA ARG A 113 -1.50 0.88 -12.77
C ARG A 113 -2.90 0.30 -12.64
N ARG A 114 -3.49 -0.21 -13.73
CA ARG A 114 -4.78 -0.90 -13.73
C ARG A 114 -4.80 -2.18 -12.87
N ARG A 115 -3.66 -2.84 -12.68
CA ARG A 115 -3.56 -4.04 -11.85
C ARG A 115 -3.11 -3.74 -10.41
N LEU A 116 -2.75 -2.51 -10.08
CA LEU A 116 -2.34 -2.10 -8.74
C LEU A 116 -3.54 -1.64 -7.90
N ILE A 117 -3.63 -2.17 -6.68
CA ILE A 117 -4.61 -1.74 -5.68
C ILE A 117 -3.85 -1.09 -4.52
N PRO A 118 -3.85 0.25 -4.40
CA PRO A 118 -3.18 0.95 -3.31
C PRO A 118 -3.89 0.69 -1.98
N PHE A 119 -3.13 0.48 -0.90
CA PHE A 119 -3.71 0.18 0.42
C PHE A 119 -3.02 0.88 1.59
N GLN A 120 -1.84 1.48 1.41
CA GLN A 120 -1.12 2.19 2.46
C GLN A 120 -0.25 3.31 1.88
N TYR A 121 -0.20 4.47 2.54
CA TYR A 121 0.72 5.56 2.20
C TYR A 121 2.17 5.23 2.51
N ILE A 122 3.06 5.73 1.64
CA ILE A 122 4.51 5.80 1.86
C ILE A 122 4.80 7.17 2.50
N ALA A 123 5.02 7.18 3.82
CA ALA A 123 5.07 8.43 4.58
C ALA A 123 6.37 9.23 4.42
N ASP A 124 7.46 8.60 3.98
CA ASP A 124 8.75 9.24 3.73
C ASP A 124 8.84 9.87 2.32
N SER A 125 7.74 9.88 1.58
CA SER A 125 7.68 10.43 0.23
C SER A 125 6.43 11.31 0.03
N SER A 126 6.01 11.51 -1.22
CA SER A 126 4.87 12.38 -1.55
C SER A 126 3.54 11.80 -1.08
N VAL A 127 2.55 12.68 -0.90
CA VAL A 127 1.16 12.35 -0.54
C VAL A 127 0.42 11.53 -1.60
N HIS A 128 1.08 11.06 -2.65
CA HIS A 128 0.49 10.22 -3.70
C HIS A 128 1.31 8.94 -3.97
N ASP A 129 2.20 8.59 -3.05
CA ASP A 129 3.00 7.37 -3.13
C ASP A 129 2.41 6.29 -2.22
N PHE A 130 2.24 5.09 -2.77
CA PHE A 130 1.49 4.03 -2.12
C PHE A 130 2.23 2.70 -2.14
N TYR A 131 2.04 1.92 -1.08
CA TYR A 131 2.16 0.47 -1.17
C TYR A 131 0.88 -0.07 -1.80
N SER A 132 1.05 -0.93 -2.79
CA SER A 132 -0.03 -1.44 -3.63
C SER A 132 0.08 -2.95 -3.81
N PHE A 133 -1.06 -3.64 -3.80
CA PHE A 133 -1.15 -5.04 -4.22
C PHE A 133 -1.14 -5.11 -5.75
N ASP A 134 -0.24 -5.90 -6.33
CA ASP A 134 -0.28 -6.23 -7.75
C ASP A 134 -1.16 -7.46 -7.98
N THR A 135 -2.29 -7.25 -8.65
CA THR A 135 -3.27 -8.30 -8.94
C THR A 135 -2.84 -9.26 -10.05
N GLY A 136 -1.90 -8.83 -10.91
CA GLY A 136 -1.36 -9.60 -12.03
C GLY A 136 -0.10 -10.39 -11.70
N LEU A 137 0.65 -9.98 -10.67
CA LEU A 137 1.82 -10.71 -10.19
C LEU A 137 1.53 -11.49 -8.90
N ARG A 138 1.69 -12.82 -8.98
CA ARG A 138 1.50 -13.73 -7.85
C ARG A 138 2.66 -14.70 -7.74
N ARG A 139 3.04 -15.04 -6.51
CA ARG A 139 3.77 -16.28 -6.20
C ARG A 139 2.79 -17.29 -5.60
N ASP A 140 3.27 -18.51 -5.35
CA ASP A 140 2.46 -19.62 -4.81
C ASP A 140 1.67 -19.25 -3.54
N GLU A 141 2.14 -18.27 -2.76
CA GLU A 141 1.58 -17.89 -1.45
C GLU A 141 0.77 -16.58 -1.45
N GLY A 142 0.74 -15.78 -2.53
CA GLY A 142 0.02 -14.51 -2.49
C GLY A 142 0.36 -13.51 -3.59
N MET A 143 -0.27 -12.32 -3.47
CA MET A 143 -0.02 -11.16 -4.34
C MET A 143 1.22 -10.42 -3.90
N LEU A 144 1.97 -9.88 -4.87
CA LEU A 144 3.09 -9.01 -4.58
C LEU A 144 2.63 -7.64 -4.08
N ILE A 145 3.33 -7.12 -3.06
CA ILE A 145 3.22 -5.73 -2.61
C ILE A 145 4.39 -4.94 -3.20
N LEU A 146 4.06 -3.82 -3.85
CA LEU A 146 4.99 -2.95 -4.54
C LEU A 146 4.87 -1.52 -4.00
N LYS A 147 5.96 -0.75 -4.11
CA LYS A 147 5.90 0.71 -3.97
C LYS A 147 5.57 1.30 -5.33
N ALA A 148 4.55 2.13 -5.38
CA ALA A 148 4.11 2.84 -6.56
C ALA A 148 4.16 4.34 -6.26
N TYR A 149 5.15 5.01 -6.84
CA TYR A 149 5.36 6.44 -6.71
C TYR A 149 4.55 7.20 -7.77
N HIS A 150 4.05 8.38 -7.42
CA HIS A 150 3.26 9.22 -8.31
C HIS A 150 4.08 9.87 -9.43
N ASP A 151 5.35 10.20 -9.18
CA ASP A 151 6.24 10.91 -10.10
C ASP A 151 7.22 10.00 -10.86
N ASP A 152 7.27 8.69 -10.55
CA ASP A 152 8.21 7.78 -11.20
C ASP A 152 7.62 7.24 -12.51
N TYR A 153 8.24 7.64 -13.62
CA TYR A 153 8.11 7.03 -14.96
C TYR A 153 8.72 5.60 -15.04
N ASP A 154 8.91 4.93 -13.90
CA ASP A 154 9.76 3.74 -13.78
C ASP A 154 9.01 2.45 -13.37
N LEU A 155 7.70 2.50 -13.10
CA LEU A 155 6.92 1.27 -12.81
C LEU A 155 6.91 0.33 -14.02
N ALA A 156 6.64 0.85 -15.21
CA ALA A 156 6.71 0.08 -16.46
C ALA A 156 8.13 -0.47 -16.75
N PRO A 157 9.22 0.34 -16.78
CA PRO A 157 10.59 -0.17 -16.94
C PRO A 157 11.02 -1.23 -15.91
N TRP A 158 10.64 -1.08 -14.64
CA TRP A 158 11.00 -2.01 -13.56
C TRP A 158 10.31 -3.38 -13.69
N LEU A 159 9.12 -3.43 -14.30
CA LEU A 159 8.38 -4.66 -14.60
C LEU A 159 8.73 -5.31 -15.95
N LEU A 160 9.46 -4.59 -16.80
CA LEU A 160 9.90 -5.01 -18.13
C LEU A 160 11.26 -5.71 -18.14
N ASP A 161 11.99 -5.73 -17.02
CA ASP A 161 13.21 -6.52 -16.92
C ASP A 161 12.86 -8.02 -16.90
N GLU A 162 13.58 -8.88 -17.63
CA GLU A 162 13.29 -10.32 -17.71
C GLU A 162 13.32 -11.01 -16.33
N ALA A 163 13.95 -10.35 -15.35
CA ALA A 163 13.85 -10.64 -13.93
C ALA A 163 13.67 -9.32 -13.17
N PRO A 164 12.43 -8.85 -12.91
CA PRO A 164 12.22 -7.63 -12.14
C PRO A 164 12.90 -7.79 -10.78
N ASP A 165 13.63 -6.77 -10.33
CA ASP A 165 14.31 -6.79 -9.03
C ASP A 165 13.27 -6.74 -7.90
N THR A 166 12.73 -7.91 -7.57
CA THR A 166 11.73 -8.10 -6.51
C THR A 166 12.32 -7.99 -5.10
N SER A 167 13.59 -7.59 -4.93
CA SER A 167 14.23 -7.49 -3.62
C SER A 167 13.55 -6.47 -2.67
N GLY A 168 12.80 -5.52 -3.22
CA GLY A 168 11.98 -4.56 -2.48
C GLY A 168 10.49 -4.93 -2.33
N CYS A 169 10.07 -6.09 -2.85
CA CYS A 169 8.68 -6.52 -2.91
C CYS A 169 8.42 -7.62 -1.88
N THR A 170 7.33 -7.48 -1.14
CA THR A 170 6.93 -8.48 -0.14
C THR A 170 5.75 -9.28 -0.66
N PHE A 171 5.64 -10.55 -0.24
CA PHE A 171 4.62 -11.49 -0.74
C PHE A 171 3.37 -11.53 0.14
N ASP A 172 3.52 -11.12 1.39
CA ASP A 172 2.48 -11.24 2.42
C ASP A 172 2.25 -9.91 3.11
N PHE A 173 0.98 -9.68 3.44
CA PHE A 173 0.52 -8.51 4.17
C PHE A 173 1.06 -8.50 5.60
N ASP A 174 1.11 -9.64 6.30
CA ASP A 174 1.64 -9.68 7.67
C ASP A 174 3.14 -9.39 7.69
N GLU A 175 3.90 -9.97 6.74
CA GLU A 175 5.31 -9.64 6.56
C GLU A 175 5.53 -8.15 6.27
N HIS A 176 4.76 -7.58 5.34
CA HIS A 176 4.83 -6.14 5.02
C HIS A 176 4.57 -5.27 6.24
N LEU A 177 3.48 -5.52 6.97
CA LEU A 177 3.19 -4.75 8.18
C LEU A 177 4.25 -4.91 9.26
N ASN A 178 4.83 -6.10 9.42
CA ASN A 178 5.96 -6.31 10.31
C ASN A 178 7.17 -5.48 9.91
N GLN A 179 7.49 -5.40 8.61
CA GLN A 179 8.59 -4.56 8.12
C GLN A 179 8.32 -3.07 8.36
N VAL A 180 7.11 -2.60 8.05
CA VAL A 180 6.67 -1.22 8.33
C VAL A 180 6.83 -0.93 9.83
N ILE A 181 6.28 -1.78 10.70
CA ILE A 181 6.36 -1.62 12.16
C ILE A 181 7.82 -1.55 12.64
N ARG A 182 8.70 -2.41 12.11
CA ARG A 182 10.13 -2.40 12.45
C ARG A 182 10.83 -1.13 11.98
N ALA A 183 10.50 -0.61 10.80
CA ALA A 183 11.08 0.63 10.28
C ALA A 183 10.68 1.87 11.09
N LEU A 184 9.62 1.78 11.91
CA LEU A 184 9.18 2.85 12.80
C LEU A 184 9.87 2.84 14.18
N LEU A 185 10.69 1.83 14.47
CA LEU A 185 11.41 1.65 15.75
C LEU A 185 12.84 2.18 15.68
#